data_AF-J3MT15-F1
#
_entry.id   AF-J3MT15-F1
#
_cell.length_a   1.000
_cell.length_b   1.000
_cell.length_c   1.000
_cell.angle_alpha   90.00
_cell.angle_beta   90.00
_cell.angle_gamma   90.00
#
_symmetry.space_group_name_H-M   'P 1'
#
loop_
_entity.id
_entity.type
_entity.pdbx_description
1 polymer ?
#
loop_
_entity_poly.entity_id
_entity_poly.type
_entity_poly.pdbx_seq_one_letter_code
_entity_poly.pdbx_strand_id
1 'polypeptide(L)'
;EQVAHAEALNAAARFPLGDEDLAYTLCEMLPENVGGPASARSGGAGGGTSMHDIWHVARFMEARRVCREDMELHDRCWNCGQPGHHSGNC
;
A
#
# COMPACT_ATOMS: atom_id res chain seq x y z
N GLU A 1 2.13 9.24 0.01
CA GLU A 1 2.15 10.58 0.63
C GLU A 1 2.05 10.53 2.16
N GLN A 2 1.07 9.84 2.75
CA GLN A 2 0.89 9.78 4.21
C GLN A 2 2.14 9.29 4.99
N VAL A 3 2.80 8.24 4.49
CA VAL A 3 4.04 7.71 5.11
C VAL A 3 5.16 8.76 5.08
N ALA A 4 5.42 9.37 3.92
CA ALA A 4 6.45 10.41 3.78
C ALA A 4 6.14 11.66 4.62
N HIS A 5 4.85 12.03 4.75
CA HIS A 5 4.43 13.13 5.60
C HIS A 5 4.67 12.83 7.08
N ALA A 6 4.36 11.62 7.54
CA ALA A 6 4.63 11.20 8.91
C ALA A 6 6.12 11.11 9.23
N GLU A 7 6.94 10.59 8.30
CA GLU A 7 8.41 10.61 8.41
C GLU A 7 8.94 12.05 8.53
N ALA A 8 8.45 12.98 7.71
CA ALA A 8 8.85 14.37 7.75
C ALA A 8 8.44 15.06 9.06
N LEU A 9 7.23 14.77 9.57
CA LEU A 9 6.77 15.27 10.86
C LEU A 9 7.61 14.72 12.02
N ASN A 10 7.94 13.43 12.00
CA ASN A 10 8.80 12.82 13.01
C ASN A 10 10.20 13.44 12.99
N ALA A 11 10.78 13.62 11.81
CA ALA A 11 12.09 14.25 11.64
C ALA A 11 12.13 15.72 12.11
N ALA A 12 11.00 16.43 12.05
CA ALA A 12 10.86 17.80 12.53
C ALA A 12 10.55 17.90 14.04
N ALA A 13 10.28 16.77 14.72
CA ALA A 13 9.92 16.76 16.12
C ALA A 13 11.12 17.08 17.02
N ARG A 14 10.85 17.71 18.19
CA ARG A 14 11.87 17.97 19.20
C ARG A 14 12.50 16.69 19.77
N PHE A 15 11.71 15.61 19.77
CA PHE A 15 12.12 14.26 20.17
C PHE A 15 11.62 13.28 19.09
N PRO A 16 12.40 13.04 18.03
CA PRO A 16 12.02 12.11 16.98
C PRO A 16 11.96 10.68 17.54
N LEU A 17 10.94 9.94 17.12
CA LEU A 17 10.83 8.51 17.36
C LEU A 17 11.92 7.77 16.58
N GLY A 18 12.34 6.63 17.13
CA GLY A 18 13.14 5.66 16.36
C GLY A 18 12.29 5.04 15.24
N ASP A 19 12.96 4.52 14.21
CA ASP A 19 12.30 3.98 13.01
C ASP A 19 11.31 2.85 13.34
N GLU A 20 11.59 2.04 14.36
CA GLU A 20 10.71 0.95 14.79
C GLU A 20 9.43 1.48 15.49
N ASP A 21 9.56 2.47 16.37
CA ASP A 21 8.43 3.10 17.06
C ASP A 21 7.55 3.90 16.09
N LEU A 22 8.20 4.61 15.16
CA LEU A 22 7.51 5.32 14.08
C LEU A 22 6.76 4.33 13.18
N ALA A 23 7.39 3.22 12.81
CA ALA A 23 6.77 2.19 11.99
C ALA A 23 5.57 1.53 12.71
N TYR A 24 5.71 1.23 14.00
CA TYR A 24 4.59 0.72 14.79
C TYR A 24 3.41 1.70 14.81
N THR A 25 3.67 2.98 15.06
CA THR A 25 2.64 4.04 15.06
C THR A 25 1.98 4.16 13.68
N LEU A 26 2.77 4.04 12.60
CA LEU A 26 2.25 4.09 11.24
C LEU A 26 1.34 2.92 10.92
N CYS A 27 1.59 1.73 11.43
CA CYS A 27 0.69 0.60 11.23
C CYS A 27 -0.71 0.82 11.82
N GLU A 28 -0.83 1.60 12.90
CA GLU A 28 -2.14 1.94 13.49
C GLU A 28 -2.87 3.04 12.72
N MET A 29 -2.12 3.96 12.09
CA MET A 29 -2.70 5.09 11.34
C MET A 29 -3.00 4.77 9.87
N LEU A 30 -2.27 3.82 9.28
CA LEU A 30 -2.46 3.43 7.90
C LEU A 30 -3.74 2.61 7.71
N PRO A 31 -4.29 2.56 6.48
CA PRO A 31 -5.40 1.68 6.15
C PRO A 31 -5.16 0.22 6.61
N GLU A 32 -6.21 -0.46 7.07
CA GLU A 32 -6.12 -1.82 7.65
C GLU A 32 -5.46 -2.84 6.70
N ASN A 33 -5.70 -2.68 5.38
CA ASN A 33 -5.10 -3.49 4.33
C ASN A 33 -3.60 -3.23 4.10
N VAL A 34 -3.02 -2.24 4.77
CA VAL A 34 -1.59 -1.91 4.76
C VAL A 34 -0.98 -2.13 6.15
N GLY A 35 -1.57 -1.56 7.20
CA GLY A 35 -1.05 -1.62 8.56
C GLY A 35 -1.04 -3.02 9.17
N GLY A 36 -2.14 -3.77 9.05
CA GLY A 36 -2.22 -5.15 9.55
C GLY A 36 -1.18 -6.08 8.92
N PRO A 37 -1.08 -6.16 7.58
CA PRO A 37 -0.08 -6.99 6.91
C PRO A 37 1.38 -6.54 7.16
N ALA A 38 1.63 -5.24 7.30
CA ALA A 38 2.96 -4.73 7.63
C ALA A 38 3.39 -5.18 9.03
N SER A 39 2.51 -5.05 10.04
CA SER A 39 2.77 -5.55 11.40
C SER A 39 2.91 -7.06 11.47
N ALA A 40 2.11 -7.81 10.70
CA ALA A 40 2.18 -9.28 10.68
C ALA A 40 3.50 -9.81 10.06
N ARG A 41 4.07 -9.09 9.09
CA ARG A 41 5.35 -9.45 8.45
C ARG A 41 6.53 -9.41 9.42
N SER A 42 6.49 -8.53 10.41
CA SER A 42 7.59 -8.36 11.35
C SER A 42 7.59 -9.39 12.49
N GLY A 43 6.58 -10.27 12.55
CA GLY A 43 6.42 -11.32 13.57
C GLY A 43 7.47 -12.46 13.58
N GLY A 44 8.65 -12.28 12.98
CA GLY A 44 9.76 -13.23 13.03
C GLY A 44 10.73 -12.89 14.17
N ALA A 45 10.70 -13.69 15.25
CA ALA A 45 11.70 -13.78 16.32
C ALA A 45 12.48 -12.49 16.64
N GLY A 46 11.80 -11.48 17.18
CA GLY A 46 12.44 -10.32 17.82
C GLY A 46 12.65 -9.08 16.95
N GLY A 47 12.17 -9.06 15.70
CA GLY A 47 12.19 -7.85 14.86
C GLY A 47 10.97 -6.97 15.10
N GLY A 48 11.16 -5.70 15.46
CA GLY A 48 10.09 -4.70 15.45
C GLY A 48 9.58 -4.43 14.03
N THR A 49 8.40 -3.82 13.92
CA THR A 49 7.89 -3.36 12.63
C THR A 49 8.88 -2.39 12.01
N SER A 50 9.23 -2.61 10.73
CA SER A 50 10.18 -1.74 10.03
C SER A 50 9.47 -0.86 8.99
N MET A 51 10.04 0.33 8.75
CA MET A 51 9.60 1.19 7.64
C MET A 51 9.66 0.46 6.29
N HIS A 52 10.64 -0.43 6.11
CA HIS A 52 10.77 -1.25 4.92
C HIS A 52 9.55 -2.16 4.69
N ASP A 53 9.02 -2.78 5.75
CA ASP A 53 7.82 -3.62 5.65
C ASP A 53 6.58 -2.79 5.26
N ILE A 54 6.43 -1.60 5.84
CA ILE A 54 5.33 -0.67 5.50
C ILE A 54 5.40 -0.27 4.03
N TRP A 55 6.56 0.18 3.56
CA TRP A 55 6.75 0.56 2.16
C TRP A 55 6.54 -0.60 1.19
N HIS A 56 6.95 -1.81 1.58
CA HIS A 56 6.75 -3.01 0.77
C HIS A 56 5.26 -3.33 0.60
N VAL A 57 4.49 -3.36 1.70
CA VAL A 57 3.05 -3.64 1.64
C VAL A 57 2.31 -2.54 0.88
N ALA A 58 2.64 -1.27 1.12
CA ALA A 58 2.01 -0.15 0.42
C ALA A 58 2.21 -0.25 -1.10
N ARG A 59 3.44 -0.53 -1.56
CA ARG A 59 3.72 -0.72 -2.99
C ARG A 59 3.03 -1.94 -3.57
N PHE A 60 2.97 -3.04 -2.82
CA PHE A 60 2.28 -4.25 -3.27
C PHE A 60 0.77 -4.02 -3.46
N MET A 61 0.14 -3.32 -2.52
CA MET A 61 -1.28 -2.99 -2.59
C MET A 61 -1.57 -2.03 -3.75
N GLU A 62 -0.70 -1.07 -3.99
CA GLU A 62 -0.82 -0.14 -5.11
C GLU A 62 -0.64 -0.85 -6.46
N ALA A 63 0.34 -1.76 -6.58
CA ALA A 63 0.51 -2.57 -7.77
C ALA A 63 -0.75 -3.41 -8.07
N ARG A 64 -1.37 -4.00 -7.03
CA ARG A 64 -2.64 -4.73 -7.19
C ARG A 64 -3.80 -3.84 -7.60
N ARG A 65 -3.86 -2.59 -7.13
CA ARG A 65 -4.87 -1.62 -7.55
C ARG A 65 -4.71 -1.29 -9.03
N VAL A 66 -3.49 -0.94 -9.44
CA VAL A 66 -3.16 -0.64 -10.84
C VAL A 66 -3.46 -1.80 -11.76
N CYS A 67 -3.05 -3.03 -11.40
CA CYS A 67 -3.36 -4.21 -12.22
C CYS A 67 -4.87 -4.45 -12.38
N ARG A 68 -5.66 -4.20 -11.34
CA ARG A 68 -7.12 -4.35 -11.43
C ARG A 68 -7.73 -3.28 -12.34
N GLU A 69 -7.30 -2.03 -12.18
CA GLU A 69 -7.76 -0.92 -13.03
C GLU A 69 -7.39 -1.16 -14.50
N ASP A 70 -6.17 -1.63 -14.75
CA ASP A 70 -5.69 -2.01 -16.09
C ASP A 70 -6.57 -3.13 -16.70
N MET A 71 -6.83 -4.21 -15.94
CA MET A 71 -7.73 -5.27 -16.37
C MET A 71 -9.15 -4.74 -16.63
N GLU A 72 -9.70 -3.90 -15.75
CA GLU A 72 -11.05 -3.32 -15.93
C GLU A 72 -11.15 -2.39 -17.15
N LEU A 73 -10.06 -1.75 -17.57
CA LEU A 73 -9.96 -0.96 -18.79
C LEU A 73 -9.81 -1.85 -20.03
N HIS A 74 -8.96 -2.87 -19.97
CA HIS A 74 -8.64 -3.74 -21.09
C HIS A 74 -9.64 -4.86 -21.37
N ASP A 75 -10.46 -5.23 -20.38
CA ASP A 75 -11.52 -6.23 -20.54
C ASP A 75 -12.80 -5.65 -21.16
N ARG A 76 -12.80 -4.33 -21.46
CA ARG A 76 -13.89 -3.65 -22.15
C ARG A 76 -13.68 -3.66 -23.65
N CYS A 77 -14.76 -3.89 -24.39
CA CYS A 77 -14.74 -3.78 -25.85
C CYS A 77 -14.33 -2.36 -26.28
N TRP A 78 -13.35 -2.24 -27.18
CA TRP A 78 -12.93 -0.95 -27.73
C TRP A 78 -14.07 -0.20 -28.46
N ASN A 79 -15.02 -0.93 -29.06
CA ASN A 79 -16.14 -0.33 -29.81
C ASN A 79 -17.29 0.15 -28.92
N CYS A 80 -17.66 -0.62 -27.89
CA CYS A 80 -18.89 -0.37 -27.12
C CYS A 80 -18.70 -0.27 -25.60
N GLY A 81 -17.48 -0.43 -25.10
CA GLY A 81 -17.12 -0.26 -23.68
C GLY A 81 -17.68 -1.31 -22.71
N GLN A 82 -18.44 -2.28 -23.22
CA GLN A 82 -19.02 -3.37 -22.42
C GLN A 82 -17.95 -4.41 -22.05
N PRO A 83 -17.87 -4.85 -20.78
CA PRO A 83 -16.96 -5.92 -20.38
C PRO A 83 -17.37 -7.26 -21.02
N GLY A 84 -16.39 -8.06 -21.45
CA GLY A 84 -16.61 -9.39 -22.05
C GLY A 84 -17.08 -9.40 -23.51
N HIS A 85 -17.20 -8.24 -24.15
CA HIS A 85 -17.47 -8.13 -25.60
C HIS A 85 -16.14 -8.03 -26.38
N HIS A 86 -15.92 -8.93 -27.34
CA HIS A 86 -14.82 -8.80 -28.32
C HIS A 86 -15.29 -8.01 -29.55
N SER A 87 -14.37 -7.40 -30.29
CA SER A 87 -14.66 -6.50 -31.43
C SER A 87 -15.53 -7.10 -32.55
N GLY A 88 -15.68 -8.43 -32.59
CA GLY A 88 -16.54 -9.13 -33.56
C GLY A 88 -17.90 -9.59 -32.99
N ASN A 89 -18.18 -9.35 -31.71
CA ASN A 89 -19.44 -9.72 -31.05
C ASN A 89 -20.05 -8.54 -30.26
N CYS A 90 -19.70 -7.33 -30.68
CA CYS A 90 -20.56 -6.16 -30.53
C CYS A 90 -21.29 -5.97 -31.88
#